data_AF-Q39Y85-F1
#
_entry.id   AF-Q39Y85-F1
#
_cell.length_a   1.000
_cell.length_b   1.000
_cell.length_c   1.000
_cell.angle_alpha   90.00
_cell.angle_beta   90.00
_cell.angle_gamma   90.00
#
_symmetry.space_group_name_H-M   'P 1'
#
loop_
_entity.id
_entity.type
_entity.pdbx_description
1 polymer ?
#
loop_
_entity_poly.entity_id
_entity_poly.type
_entity_poly.pdbx_seq_one_letter_code
_entity_poly.pdbx_strand_id
1 'polypeptide(L)'
;MDKQEMLNKGQEALTPFETQNIVTFVKNLTLKGAMENPWIIGLFTILVFYAVIKRSKAVLAFLFAVVSIALLIRFTLPAGEGNELSLSSTLPFAFGGLVIGGFLIYFLFIKSE
;
A
#
# COMPACT_ATOMS: atom_id res chain seq x y z
N MET A 1 -32.26 19.12 20.13
CA MET A 1 -31.25 18.05 20.11
C MET A 1 -30.69 17.94 21.50
N ASP A 2 -30.89 16.80 22.14
CA ASP A 2 -30.53 16.59 23.53
C ASP A 2 -29.01 16.55 23.66
N LYS A 3 -28.43 17.23 24.65
CA LYS A 3 -26.97 17.32 24.80
C LYS A 3 -26.33 15.93 24.93
N GLN A 4 -27.07 14.97 25.49
CA GLN A 4 -26.65 13.57 25.61
C GLN A 4 -26.61 12.83 24.26
N GLU A 5 -27.51 13.14 23.32
CA GLU A 5 -27.46 12.59 21.96
C GLU A 5 -26.23 13.06 21.19
N MET A 6 -25.82 14.32 21.39
CA MET A 6 -24.61 14.86 20.76
C MET A 6 -23.33 14.28 21.35
N LEU A 7 -23.32 14.01 22.66
CA LEU A 7 -22.19 13.35 23.33
C LEU A 7 -22.06 11.88 22.90
N ASN A 8 -23.17 11.15 22.80
CA ASN A 8 -23.17 9.76 22.32
C ASN A 8 -22.69 9.67 20.87
N LYS A 9 -23.15 10.55 19.98
CA LYS A 9 -22.67 10.62 18.59
C LYS A 9 -21.20 11.03 18.49
N GLY A 10 -20.76 11.95 19.34
CA GLY A 10 -19.36 12.35 19.43
C GLY A 10 -18.47 11.19 19.89
N GLN A 11 -18.92 10.43 20.87
CA GLN A 11 -18.23 9.24 21.34
C GLN A 11 -18.15 8.18 20.24
N GLU A 12 -19.28 7.83 19.60
CA GLU A 12 -19.33 6.88 18.48
C GLU A 12 -18.40 7.25 17.32
N ALA A 13 -18.32 8.55 16.99
CA ALA A 13 -17.43 9.03 15.94
C ALA A 13 -15.94 9.00 16.33
N LEU A 14 -15.63 9.06 17.63
CA LEU A 14 -14.26 9.07 18.15
C LEU A 14 -13.74 7.68 18.52
N THR A 15 -14.62 6.72 18.82
CA THR A 15 -14.27 5.30 19.08
C THR A 15 -13.33 4.70 18.01
N PRO A 16 -13.51 4.89 16.69
CA PRO A 16 -12.59 4.34 15.70
C PRO A 16 -11.19 5.02 15.68
N PHE A 17 -11.07 6.22 16.25
CA PHE A 17 -9.79 6.96 16.34
C PHE A 17 -9.04 6.69 17.65
N GLU A 18 -9.57 5.83 18.52
CA GLU A 18 -8.83 5.35 19.67
C GLU A 18 -7.51 4.72 19.23
N THR A 19 -6.43 5.06 19.93
CA THR A 19 -5.06 4.63 19.55
C THR A 19 -4.96 3.12 19.37
N GLN A 20 -5.69 2.34 20.16
CA GLN A 20 -5.74 0.88 20.01
C GLN A 20 -6.39 0.42 18.70
N ASN A 21 -7.47 1.06 18.27
CA ASN A 21 -8.14 0.76 17.01
C ASN A 21 -7.28 1.17 15.81
N ILE A 22 -6.60 2.33 15.89
CA ILE A 22 -5.65 2.76 14.85
C ILE A 22 -4.48 1.78 14.76
N VAL A 23 -3.88 1.40 15.89
CA VAL A 23 -2.76 0.44 15.91
C VAL A 23 -3.20 -0.92 15.36
N THR A 24 -4.40 -1.39 15.72
CA THR A 24 -4.95 -2.66 15.24
C THR A 24 -5.25 -2.60 13.73
N PHE A 25 -5.85 -1.50 13.26
CA PHE A 25 -6.07 -1.26 11.84
C PHE A 25 -4.76 -1.28 11.06
N VAL A 26 -3.76 -0.52 11.51
CA VAL A 26 -2.43 -0.46 10.87
C VAL A 26 -1.72 -1.82 10.90
N LYS A 27 -1.86 -2.59 12.00
CA LYS A 27 -1.33 -3.96 12.11
C LYS A 27 -2.05 -4.96 11.22
N ASN A 28 -3.30 -4.72 10.86
CA ASN A 28 -4.07 -5.56 9.94
C ASN A 28 -3.95 -5.10 8.48
N LEU A 29 -3.55 -3.85 8.26
CA LEU A 29 -3.25 -3.28 6.95
C LEU A 29 -1.83 -3.65 6.54
N THR A 30 -1.62 -4.96 6.35
CA THR A 30 -0.29 -5.52 6.17
C THR A 30 0.11 -5.56 4.71
N LEU A 31 1.41 -5.36 4.47
CA LEU A 31 2.00 -5.58 3.14
C LEU A 31 1.68 -6.99 2.61
N LYS A 32 1.59 -7.98 3.49
CA LYS A 32 1.15 -9.33 3.16
C LYS A 32 -0.27 -9.32 2.58
N GLY A 33 -1.25 -8.72 3.26
CA GLY A 33 -2.62 -8.61 2.74
C GLY A 33 -2.71 -7.84 1.42
N ALA A 34 -1.87 -6.82 1.23
CA ALA A 34 -1.78 -6.10 -0.03
C ALA A 34 -1.19 -6.94 -1.17
N MET A 35 -0.18 -7.78 -0.88
CA MET A 35 0.49 -8.67 -1.83
C MET A 35 -0.27 -9.97 -2.10
N GLU A 36 -1.15 -10.39 -1.18
CA GLU A 36 -1.99 -11.58 -1.36
C GLU A 36 -3.33 -11.26 -2.03
N ASN A 37 -3.69 -9.98 -2.15
CA ASN A 37 -4.91 -9.54 -2.82
C ASN A 37 -4.65 -9.17 -4.30
N PRO A 38 -5.14 -9.96 -5.27
CA PRO A 38 -4.90 -9.73 -6.70
C PRO A 38 -5.44 -8.39 -7.20
N TRP A 39 -6.53 -7.88 -6.62
CA TRP A 39 -7.14 -6.61 -7.01
C TRP A 39 -6.26 -5.42 -6.63
N ILE A 40 -5.63 -5.48 -5.45
CA ILE A 40 -4.72 -4.43 -4.98
C ILE A 40 -3.47 -4.39 -5.87
N ILE A 41 -2.89 -5.57 -6.18
CA ILE A 41 -1.74 -5.67 -7.09
C ILE A 41 -2.10 -5.17 -8.50
N GLY A 42 -3.26 -5.57 -9.02
CA GLY A 42 -3.73 -5.13 -10.33
C GLY A 42 -3.88 -3.62 -10.42
N LEU A 43 -4.54 -3.01 -9.43
CA LEU A 43 -4.69 -1.55 -9.35
C LEU A 43 -3.34 -0.84 -9.22
N PHE A 44 -2.46 -1.33 -8.34
CA PHE A 44 -1.13 -0.75 -8.15
C PHE A 44 -0.31 -0.81 -9.44
N THR A 45 -0.36 -1.94 -10.14
CA THR A 45 0.33 -2.12 -11.43
C THR A 45 -0.18 -1.14 -12.49
N ILE A 46 -1.51 -0.97 -12.60
CA ILE A 46 -2.11 -0.01 -13.54
C ILE A 46 -1.67 1.42 -13.20
N LEU A 47 -1.67 1.80 -11.92
CA LEU A 47 -1.25 3.13 -11.48
C LEU A 47 0.24 3.38 -11.78
N VAL A 48 1.11 2.42 -11.49
CA VAL A 48 2.54 2.49 -11.82
C VAL A 48 2.72 2.65 -13.33
N PHE A 49 2.07 1.82 -14.13
CA PHE A 49 2.19 1.85 -15.58
C PHE A 49 1.70 3.18 -16.17
N TYR A 50 0.55 3.68 -15.70
CA TYR A 50 0.03 5.00 -16.04
C TYR A 50 1.01 6.12 -15.66
N ALA A 51 1.57 6.06 -14.45
CA ALA A 51 2.51 7.06 -13.96
C ALA A 51 3.78 7.12 -14.81
N VAL A 52 4.29 5.96 -15.25
CA VAL A 52 5.48 5.86 -16.09
C VAL A 52 5.19 6.30 -17.53
N ILE A 53 4.11 5.81 -18.15
CA ILE A 53 3.74 6.22 -19.53
C ILE A 53 3.51 7.72 -19.61
N LYS A 54 2.75 8.28 -18.67
CA LYS A 54 2.46 9.72 -18.63
C LYS A 54 3.64 10.54 -18.09
N ARG A 55 4.73 9.88 -17.67
CA ARG A 55 5.89 10.49 -17.00
C ARG A 55 5.49 11.44 -15.85
N SER A 56 4.43 11.08 -15.14
CA SER A 56 3.87 11.92 -14.08
C SER A 56 4.70 11.77 -12.81
N LYS A 57 5.63 12.72 -12.60
CA LYS A 57 6.49 12.79 -11.42
C LYS A 57 5.69 12.81 -10.12
N ALA A 58 4.53 13.46 -10.11
CA ALA A 58 3.64 13.54 -8.95
C ALA A 58 3.06 12.18 -8.55
N VAL A 59 2.55 11.40 -9.53
CA VAL A 59 1.98 10.07 -9.25
C VAL A 59 3.08 9.09 -8.83
N LEU A 60 4.25 9.14 -9.46
CA LEU A 60 5.42 8.34 -9.06
C LEU A 60 5.86 8.67 -7.63
N ALA A 61 5.96 9.95 -7.27
CA ALA A 61 6.31 10.38 -5.92
C ALA A 61 5.27 9.95 -4.88
N PHE A 62 3.98 10.02 -5.23
CA PHE A 62 2.90 9.54 -4.37
C PHE A 62 2.99 8.03 -4.13
N LEU A 63 3.15 7.23 -5.19
CA LEU A 63 3.32 5.78 -5.07
C LEU A 63 4.55 5.42 -4.24
N PHE A 64 5.66 6.12 -4.45
CA PHE A 64 6.88 5.96 -3.65
C PHE A 64 6.65 6.30 -2.18
N ALA A 65 5.94 7.39 -1.88
CA ALA A 65 5.61 7.79 -0.51
C ALA A 65 4.73 6.75 0.19
N VAL A 66 3.71 6.22 -0.49
CA VAL A 66 2.84 5.17 0.04
C VAL A 66 3.65 3.91 0.39
N VAL A 67 4.51 3.45 -0.52
CA VAL A 67 5.38 2.28 -0.27
C VAL A 67 6.35 2.55 0.88
N SER A 68 6.95 3.74 0.93
CA SER A 68 7.90 4.12 1.98
C SER A 68 7.23 4.17 3.36
N ILE A 69 6.03 4.75 3.45
CA ILE A 69 5.23 4.78 4.69
C ILE A 69 4.87 3.36 5.12
N ALA A 70 4.44 2.50 4.19
CA ALA A 70 4.11 1.11 4.50
C ALA A 70 5.33 0.32 5.04
N LEU A 71 6.53 0.57 4.48
CA LEU A 71 7.77 0.00 5.00
C LEU A 71 8.12 0.53 6.39
N LEU A 72 8.03 1.85 6.60
CA LEU A 72 8.29 2.46 7.91
C LEU A 72 7.33 1.95 8.99
N ILE A 73 6.05 1.79 8.65
CA ILE A 73 5.05 1.18 9.53
C ILE A 73 5.48 -0.23 9.89
N ARG A 74 5.88 -1.05 8.92
CA ARG A 74 6.33 -2.42 9.19
C ARG A 74 7.59 -2.49 10.07
N PHE A 75 8.51 -1.54 9.90
CA PHE A 75 9.71 -1.47 10.73
C PHE A 75 9.43 -0.99 12.16
N THR A 76 8.52 -0.03 12.32
CA THR A 76 8.20 0.56 13.64
C THR A 76 7.17 -0.25 14.42
N LEU A 77 6.26 -0.92 13.72
CA LEU A 77 5.23 -1.80 14.26
C LEU A 77 5.42 -3.18 13.63
N PRO A 78 6.34 -4.01 14.18
CA PRO A 78 6.48 -5.38 13.73
C PRO A 78 5.13 -6.08 13.92
N ALA A 79 4.62 -6.64 12.82
CA ALA A 79 3.35 -7.31 12.83
C ALA A 79 3.42 -8.57 13.71
N GLY A 80 2.32 -8.91 14.37
CA GLY A 80 2.21 -10.12 15.18
C GLY A 80 2.42 -11.40 14.37
N GLU A 81 2.68 -12.51 15.06
CA GLU A 81 2.91 -13.84 14.47
C GLU A 81 1.88 -14.16 13.37
N GLY A 82 2.36 -14.62 12.20
CA GLY A 82 1.53 -14.97 11.04
C GLY A 82 1.51 -13.92 9.92
N ASN A 83 2.05 -12.72 10.14
CA ASN A 83 2.19 -11.69 9.11
C ASN A 83 3.60 -11.61 8.49
N GLU A 84 4.34 -12.70 8.56
CA GLU A 84 5.61 -12.83 7.86
C GLU A 84 5.37 -12.93 6.35
N LEU A 85 6.16 -12.18 5.57
CA LEU A 85 6.17 -12.36 4.13
C LEU A 85 6.81 -13.71 3.85
N SER A 86 5.99 -14.65 3.37
CA SER A 86 6.52 -15.92 2.89
C SER A 86 7.23 -15.70 1.55
N LEU A 87 8.14 -16.62 1.24
CA LEU A 87 8.83 -16.66 -0.06
C LEU A 87 7.81 -16.81 -1.20
N SER A 88 6.73 -17.57 -0.98
CA SER A 88 5.66 -17.77 -1.97
C SER A 88 4.85 -16.50 -2.25
N SER A 89 4.62 -15.65 -1.24
CA SER A 89 3.90 -14.38 -1.44
C SER A 89 4.80 -13.30 -2.06
N THR A 90 6.12 -13.41 -1.88
CA THR A 90 7.10 -12.42 -2.40
C THR A 90 7.53 -12.69 -3.85
N LEU A 91 7.64 -13.97 -4.23
CA LEU A 91 8.10 -14.42 -5.55
C LEU A 91 7.30 -13.81 -6.73
N PRO A 92 5.96 -13.87 -6.75
CA PRO A 92 5.16 -13.31 -7.85
C PRO A 92 5.37 -11.80 -8.01
N PHE A 93 5.57 -11.10 -6.89
CA PHE A 93 5.82 -9.66 -6.89
C PHE A 93 7.21 -9.32 -7.43
N ALA A 94 8.23 -10.08 -7.03
CA ALA A 94 9.60 -9.90 -7.53
C ALA A 94 9.67 -10.16 -9.05
N PHE A 95 9.06 -11.25 -9.53
CA PHE A 95 9.00 -11.55 -10.96
C PHE A 95 8.15 -10.53 -11.73
N GLY A 96 6.99 -10.13 -11.20
CA GLY A 96 6.17 -9.09 -11.80
C GLY A 96 6.92 -7.76 -11.92
N GLY A 97 7.64 -7.38 -10.86
CA GLY A 97 8.51 -6.19 -10.85
C GLY A 97 9.63 -6.26 -11.89
N LEU A 98 10.29 -7.41 -12.05
CA LEU A 98 11.31 -7.62 -13.07
C LEU A 98 10.76 -7.51 -14.49
N VAL A 99 9.58 -8.09 -14.76
CA VAL A 99 8.92 -8.01 -16.07
C VAL A 99 8.55 -6.57 -16.40
N ILE A 100 7.92 -5.85 -15.46
CA ILE A 100 7.56 -4.44 -15.65
C ILE A 100 8.83 -3.60 -15.82
N GLY A 101 9.84 -3.80 -14.97
CA GLY A 101 11.12 -3.09 -15.04
C GLY A 101 11.83 -3.29 -16.39
N GLY A 102 11.89 -4.54 -16.87
CA GLY A 102 12.45 -4.85 -18.18
C GLY A 102 11.68 -4.19 -19.33
N PHE A 103 10.34 -4.22 -19.28
CA PHE A 103 9.49 -3.56 -20.27
C PHE A 103 9.70 -2.03 -20.28
N LEU A 104 9.82 -1.41 -19.11
CA LEU A 104 10.08 0.02 -18.99
C LEU A 104 11.46 0.40 -19.51
N ILE A 105 12.50 -0.37 -19.19
CA ILE A 105 13.85 -0.14 -19.71
C ILE A 105 13.83 -0.23 -21.25
N TYR A 106 13.18 -1.25 -21.81
CA TYR A 106 13.05 -1.40 -23.25
C TYR A 106 12.38 -0.17 -23.90
N PHE A 107 11.25 0.29 -23.37
CA PHE A 107 10.55 1.44 -23.94
C PHE A 107 11.25 2.78 -23.74
N LEU A 108 11.95 2.96 -22.61
CA LEU A 108 12.58 4.23 -22.26
C LEU A 108 13.97 4.40 -22.87
N PHE A 109 14.71 3.31 -23.07
CA PHE A 109 16.11 3.37 -23.49
C PHE A 109 16.36 2.66 -24.82
N ILE A 110 15.69 1.53 -25.11
CA ILE A 110 16.00 0.71 -26.29
C ILE A 110 15.17 1.12 -27.50
N LYS A 111 13.86 1.37 -27.32
CA LYS A 111 12.94 1.72 -28.41
C LYS A 111 12.90 3.23 -28.71
N SER A 112 13.35 4.08 -27.80
CA SER A 112 13.35 5.53 -28.03
C SER A 112 14.56 6.02 -28.84
N GLU A 113 15.53 5.14 -29.09
CA GLU A 113 16.59 5.30 -30.11
C GLU A 113 16.15 4.62 -31.42
#